data_AF-A0AAD7Q5W0-F1
#
_entry.id   AF-A0AAD7Q5W0-F1
#
_cell.length_a   1.000
_cell.length_b   1.000
_cell.length_c   1.000
_cell.angle_alpha   90.00
_cell.angle_beta   90.00
_cell.angle_gamma   90.00
#
_symmetry.space_group_name_H-M   'P 1'
#
loop_
_entity.id
_entity.type
_entity.pdbx_description
1 polymer ?
#
loop_
_entity_poly.entity_id
_entity_poly.type
_entity_poly.pdbx_seq_one_letter_code
_entity_poly.pdbx_strand_id
1 'polypeptide(L)'
;LKTMKKTTSPLLVLSSFLILFPFITKPFLAVAEPMLDTDGEPLQWFTNYYVLPHIWGPTGGGLSLGTHRNQSCPLYVTQETSEVERGFSITFSPVSSELPFVTTSRR
;
A
#
# COMPACT_ATOMS: atom_id res chain seq x y z
N LEU A 1 -25.68 -57.36 30.90
CA LEU A 1 -25.51 -55.96 30.47
C LEU A 1 -25.82 -55.86 28.98
N LYS A 2 -26.89 -55.17 28.58
CA LYS A 2 -27.21 -54.92 27.16
C LYS A 2 -26.71 -53.53 26.81
N THR A 3 -25.57 -53.44 26.14
CA THR A 3 -25.01 -52.16 25.71
C THR A 3 -25.84 -51.61 24.55
N MET A 4 -26.56 -50.50 24.79
CA MET A 4 -27.25 -49.73 23.76
C MET A 4 -26.21 -49.11 22.82
N LYS A 5 -26.19 -49.54 21.55
CA LYS A 5 -25.43 -48.88 20.50
C LYS A 5 -26.19 -47.62 20.09
N LYS A 6 -25.58 -46.45 20.34
CA LYS A 6 -26.14 -45.17 19.92
C LYS A 6 -25.90 -45.02 18.42
N THR A 7 -26.92 -45.33 17.62
CA THR A 7 -26.87 -45.20 16.17
C THR A 7 -27.03 -43.72 15.81
N THR A 8 -25.91 -43.03 15.62
CA THR A 8 -25.89 -41.66 15.12
C THR A 8 -26.26 -41.67 13.64
N SER A 9 -27.41 -41.08 13.31
CA SER A 9 -27.92 -41.01 11.93
C SER A 9 -26.95 -40.25 11.02
N PRO A 10 -26.53 -40.81 9.88
CA PRO A 10 -25.61 -40.13 8.94
C PRO A 10 -26.21 -38.85 8.35
N LEU A 11 -27.55 -38.75 8.31
CA LEU A 11 -28.29 -37.55 7.88
C LEU A 11 -28.10 -36.37 8.84
N LEU A 12 -28.02 -36.64 10.16
CA LEU A 12 -27.76 -35.61 11.17
C LEU A 12 -26.31 -35.09 11.10
N VAL A 13 -25.36 -35.95 10.75
CA VAL A 13 -23.94 -35.57 10.57
C VAL A 13 -23.75 -34.74 9.30
N LEU A 14 -24.42 -35.08 8.18
CA LEU A 14 -24.38 -34.29 6.95
C LEU A 14 -25.00 -32.90 7.14
N SER A 15 -26.13 -32.81 7.85
CA SER A 15 -26.81 -31.55 8.14
C SER A 15 -25.95 -30.59 8.98
N SER A 16 -25.19 -31.12 9.94
CA SER A 16 -24.24 -30.35 10.75
C SER A 16 -23.10 -29.73 9.92
N PHE A 17 -22.62 -30.41 8.87
CA PHE A 17 -21.52 -29.92 8.04
C PHE A 17 -21.94 -28.76 7.14
N LEU A 18 -23.20 -28.75 6.66
CA LEU A 18 -23.71 -27.71 5.76
C LEU A 18 -23.96 -26.37 6.47
N ILE A 19 -24.22 -26.38 7.77
CA ILE A 19 -24.50 -25.16 8.57
C ILE A 19 -23.20 -24.45 9.00
N LEU A 20 -22.06 -25.16 9.03
CA LEU A 20 -20.75 -24.60 9.40
C LEU A 20 -19.98 -23.98 8.22
N PHE A 21 -20.45 -24.15 6.98
CA PHE A 21 -19.71 -23.74 5.78
C PHE A 21 -19.86 -22.28 5.30
N PRO A 22 -20.83 -21.44 5.71
CA PRO A 22 -20.93 -20.09 5.13
C PRO A 22 -19.96 -19.07 5.74
N PHE A 23 -19.14 -19.44 6.74
CA PHE A 23 -18.28 -18.48 7.46
C PHE A 23 -16.86 -18.32 6.90
N ILE A 24 -16.43 -19.09 5.90
CA ILE A 24 -15.02 -19.12 5.48
C ILE A 24 -14.73 -18.20 4.28
N THR A 25 -15.72 -17.87 3.46
CA THR A 25 -15.49 -17.00 2.30
C THR A 25 -15.81 -15.55 2.64
N LYS A 26 -14.89 -14.88 3.35
CA LYS A 26 -14.80 -13.42 3.17
C LYS A 26 -14.42 -13.21 1.70
N PRO A 27 -15.23 -12.52 0.88
CA PRO A 27 -14.74 -12.10 -0.41
C PRO A 27 -13.54 -11.19 -0.13
N PHE A 28 -12.34 -11.62 -0.53
CA PHE A 28 -11.19 -10.73 -0.61
C PHE A 28 -11.45 -9.84 -1.82
N LEU A 29 -12.43 -8.93 -1.68
CA LEU A 29 -12.48 -7.76 -2.52
C LEU A 29 -11.26 -6.98 -2.12
N ALA A 30 -10.22 -7.20 -2.88
CA ALA A 30 -9.01 -6.47 -2.70
C ALA A 30 -9.40 -5.02 -3.09
N VAL A 31 -9.49 -4.16 -2.08
CA VAL A 31 -9.73 -2.73 -2.19
C VAL A 31 -8.38 -2.06 -2.46
N ALA A 32 -8.36 -1.05 -3.33
CA ALA A 32 -7.14 -0.28 -3.55
C ALA A 32 -6.88 0.57 -2.31
N GLU A 33 -5.76 0.33 -1.62
CA GLU A 33 -5.43 1.03 -0.40
C GLU A 33 -4.76 2.38 -0.72
N PRO A 34 -5.16 3.47 -0.04
CA PRO A 34 -4.53 4.76 -0.20
C PRO A 34 -3.07 4.70 0.26
N MET A 35 -2.18 5.32 -0.50
CA MET A 35 -0.84 5.65 -0.01
C MET A 35 -0.95 6.84 0.93
N LEU A 36 -0.32 6.75 2.10
CA LEU A 36 -0.35 7.80 3.11
C LEU A 36 0.95 8.62 3.09
N ASP A 37 0.84 9.89 3.42
CA ASP A 37 1.98 10.75 3.71
C ASP A 37 2.51 10.54 5.14
N THR A 38 3.47 11.37 5.55
CA THR A 38 4.09 11.30 6.88
C THR A 38 3.17 11.74 8.00
N ASP A 39 2.10 12.48 7.69
CA ASP A 39 1.09 12.91 8.65
C ASP A 39 -0.03 11.84 8.80
N GLY A 40 0.02 10.79 7.97
CA GLY A 40 -0.96 9.70 7.97
C GLY A 40 -2.17 9.96 7.06
N GLU A 41 -2.12 11.01 6.25
CA GLU A 41 -3.21 11.39 5.36
C GLU A 41 -3.02 10.80 3.95
N PRO A 42 -4.11 10.48 3.22
CA PRO A 42 -3.99 9.98 1.85
C PRO A 42 -3.30 10.98 0.90
N LEU A 43 -2.37 10.48 0.09
CA LEU A 43 -1.76 11.27 -0.98
C LEU A 43 -2.81 11.69 -2.01
N GLN A 44 -2.89 13.00 -2.24
CA GLN A 44 -3.82 13.62 -3.16
C GLN A 44 -3.17 13.85 -4.52
N TRP A 45 -3.97 13.74 -5.58
CA TRP A 45 -3.53 14.15 -6.91
C TRP A 45 -3.25 15.65 -6.96
N PHE A 46 -2.32 16.05 -7.82
CA PHE A 46 -2.02 17.45 -8.10
C PHE A 46 -1.56 18.28 -6.89
N THR A 47 -1.17 17.61 -5.80
CA THR A 47 -0.65 18.22 -4.57
C THR A 47 0.86 18.07 -4.49
N ASN A 48 1.55 19.10 -3.99
CA ASN A 48 2.99 19.12 -3.84
C ASN A 48 3.42 18.34 -2.59
N TYR A 49 4.33 17.39 -2.77
CA TYR A 49 4.92 16.59 -1.69
C TYR A 49 6.44 16.63 -1.77
N TYR A 50 7.11 16.63 -0.62
CA TYR A 50 8.54 16.34 -0.54
C TYR A 50 8.75 14.84 -0.35
N VAL A 51 9.69 14.27 -1.10
CA VAL A 51 10.13 12.88 -0.89
C VAL A 51 11.39 12.92 -0.06
N LEU A 52 11.30 12.43 1.18
CA LEU A 52 12.38 12.45 2.15
C LEU A 52 12.77 11.01 2.55
N PRO A 53 14.04 10.77 2.92
CA PRO A 53 14.46 9.51 3.49
C PRO A 53 13.69 9.20 4.78
N HIS A 54 13.34 7.93 4.96
CA HIS A 54 12.65 7.49 6.17
C HIS A 54 13.53 7.61 7.42
N ILE A 55 14.83 7.34 7.28
CA ILE A 55 15.82 7.49 8.34
C ILE A 55 16.48 8.85 8.16
N TRP A 56 16.59 9.61 9.24
CA TRP A 56 17.23 10.93 9.26
C TRP A 56 18.76 10.81 9.44
N GLY A 57 19.50 11.85 9.07
CA GLY A 57 20.95 11.95 9.21
C GLY A 57 21.74 11.55 7.95
N PRO A 58 22.57 10.49 8.00
CA PRO A 58 23.60 10.22 6.97
C PRO A 58 23.02 9.80 5.62
N THR A 59 21.73 9.51 5.55
CA THR A 59 20.98 9.16 4.35
C THR A 59 20.73 10.35 3.44
N GLY A 60 20.92 11.59 3.91
CA GLY A 60 20.77 12.81 3.11
C GLY A 60 19.36 13.43 3.19
N GLY A 61 19.07 14.28 2.21
CA GLY A 61 17.83 15.07 2.13
C GLY A 61 16.89 14.61 1.03
N GLY A 62 16.07 15.54 0.54
CA GLY A 62 15.02 15.27 -0.43
C GLY A 62 15.49 15.19 -1.88
N LEU A 63 14.54 15.16 -2.82
CA LEU A 63 14.82 15.02 -4.24
C LEU A 63 15.15 16.37 -4.90
N SER A 64 16.13 16.40 -5.77
CA SER A 64 16.61 17.59 -6.46
C SER A 64 16.94 17.31 -7.92
N LEU A 65 17.38 18.34 -8.65
CA LEU A 65 17.84 18.21 -10.03
C LEU A 65 19.37 18.38 -10.09
N GLY A 66 20.03 17.36 -10.62
CA GLY A 66 21.48 17.32 -10.80
C GLY A 66 21.89 17.22 -12.27
N THR A 67 23.16 17.55 -12.51
CA THR A 67 23.83 17.39 -13.80
C THR A 67 24.76 16.19 -13.77
N HIS A 68 24.97 15.55 -14.91
CA HIS A 68 25.97 14.50 -15.08
C HIS A 68 26.89 14.87 -16.27
N ARG A 69 28.19 14.57 -16.14
CA ARG A 69 29.20 14.68 -17.22
C ARG A 69 29.12 15.99 -18.05
N ASN A 70 29.39 17.13 -17.41
CA ASN A 70 29.53 18.45 -18.06
C ASN A 70 28.29 18.96 -18.81
N GLN A 71 27.10 18.41 -18.55
CA GLN A 71 25.86 18.96 -19.10
C GLN A 71 25.43 20.19 -18.30
N SER A 72 24.98 21.23 -18.99
CA SER A 72 24.47 22.46 -18.38
C SER A 72 23.01 22.33 -17.90
N CYS A 73 22.25 21.39 -18.47
CA CYS A 73 20.85 21.16 -18.11
C CYS A 73 20.74 20.05 -17.03
N PRO A 74 20.18 20.34 -15.85
CA PRO A 74 20.05 19.36 -14.78
C PRO A 74 18.83 18.47 -15.02
N LEU A 75 19.00 17.43 -15.82
CA LEU A 75 17.93 16.49 -16.21
C LEU A 75 17.84 15.26 -15.29
N TYR A 76 18.74 15.11 -14.33
CA TYR A 76 18.79 13.93 -13.46
C TYR A 76 18.12 14.23 -12.14
N VAL A 77 17.25 13.33 -11.69
CA VAL A 77 16.75 13.36 -10.31
C VAL A 77 17.88 12.88 -9.39
N THR A 78 18.33 13.75 -8.51
CA THR A 78 19.34 13.45 -7.49
C THR A 78 18.74 13.54 -6.11
N GLN A 79 19.46 13.04 -5.12
CA GLN A 79 19.11 13.21 -3.72
C GLN A 79 20.05 14.24 -3.10
N GLU A 80 19.50 15.15 -2.29
CA GLU A 80 20.29 16.12 -1.54
C GLU A 80 21.20 15.42 -0.53
N THR A 81 22.38 15.99 -0.29
CA THR A 81 23.39 15.39 0.60
C THR A 81 23.12 15.65 2.08
N SER A 82 22.33 16.67 2.40
CA SER A 82 22.01 17.07 3.77
C SER A 82 20.53 16.94 4.05
N GLU A 83 20.18 16.37 5.20
CA GLU A 83 18.79 16.18 5.64
C GLU A 83 17.99 17.48 5.81
N VAL A 84 18.68 18.62 6.01
CA VAL A 84 18.03 19.93 6.12
C VAL A 84 17.48 20.42 4.77
N GLU A 85 18.03 19.90 3.67
CA GLU A 85 17.64 20.26 2.32
C GLU A 85 16.50 19.35 1.85
N ARG A 86 15.28 19.90 1.77
CA ARG A 86 14.10 19.16 1.29
C ARG A 86 14.05 18.99 -0.22
N GLY A 87 14.89 19.72 -0.96
CA GLY A 87 14.92 19.72 -2.42
C GLY A 87 13.65 20.29 -3.04
N PHE A 88 13.29 19.82 -4.23
CA PHE A 88 12.07 20.18 -4.96
C PHE A 88 10.90 19.30 -4.55
N SER A 89 9.70 19.89 -4.51
CA SER A 89 8.47 19.13 -4.37
C SER A 89 8.12 18.42 -5.68
N ILE A 90 7.48 17.27 -5.55
CA ILE A 90 6.89 16.52 -6.66
C ILE A 90 5.38 16.53 -6.56
N THR A 91 4.74 16.21 -7.67
CA THR A 91 3.29 16.10 -7.76
C THR A 91 2.92 14.80 -8.44
N PHE A 92 1.97 14.08 -7.86
CA PHE A 92 1.41 12.87 -8.48
C PHE A 92 0.28 13.26 -9.44
N SER A 93 0.31 12.65 -10.63
CA SER A 93 -0.69 12.85 -11.68
C SER A 93 -1.22 11.48 -12.12
N PRO A 94 -2.54 11.28 -12.18
CA PRO A 94 -3.09 10.01 -12.63
C PRO A 94 -2.92 9.86 -14.14
N VAL A 95 -2.40 8.71 -14.59
CA VAL A 95 -2.39 8.34 -16.02
C VAL A 95 -3.77 7.84 -16.44
N SER A 96 -4.36 6.97 -15.60
CA SER A 96 -5.71 6.43 -15.75
C SER A 96 -6.15 5.88 -14.40
N SER A 97 -6.75 6.74 -13.56
CA SER A 97 -7.32 6.37 -12.26
C SER A 97 -8.54 7.23 -11.99
N GLU A 98 -9.63 6.58 -11.56
CA GLU A 98 -10.84 7.27 -11.12
C GLU A 98 -10.88 7.45 -9.59
N LEU A 99 -9.87 6.91 -8.88
CA LEU A 99 -9.78 7.05 -7.43
C LEU A 99 -9.32 8.46 -7.05
N PRO A 100 -9.86 9.03 -5.95
CA PRO A 100 -9.53 10.39 -5.53
C PRO A 100 -8.13 10.53 -4.91
N PHE A 101 -7.44 9.41 -4.66
CA PHE A 101 -6.12 9.36 -4.03
C PHE A 101 -5.15 8.44 -4.78
N VAL A 102 -3.85 8.63 -4.51
CA VAL A 102 -2.78 7.75 -4.99
C VAL A 102 -2.88 6.40 -4.27
N THR A 103 -2.76 5.31 -5.02
CA THR A 103 -2.84 3.96 -4.47
C THR A 103 -1.62 3.13 -4.83
N THR A 104 -1.35 2.12 -4.00
CA THR A 104 -0.31 1.13 -4.32
C THR A 104 -0.80 0.19 -5.42
N SER A 105 0.07 -0.13 -6.38
CA SER A 105 -0.21 -1.22 -7.31
C SER A 105 -0.25 -2.56 -6.56
N ARG A 106 -1.14 -3.47 -6.98
CA ARG A 106 -1.03 -4.88 -6.58
C ARG A 106 0.04 -5.56 -7.41
N ARG A 107 0.99 -6.19 -6.74
CA ARG A 107 1.85 -7.20 -7.38
C ARG A 107 1.06 -8.47 -7.69
#